data_AF-A0AAE4T6J1-F1
#
_entry.id   AF-A0AAE4T6J1-F1
#
_cell.length_a   1.000
_cell.length_b   1.000
_cell.length_c   1.000
_cell.angle_alpha   90.00
_cell.angle_beta   90.00
_cell.angle_gamma   90.00
#
_symmetry.space_group_name_H-M   'P 1'
#
loop_
_entity.id
_entity.type
_entity.pdbx_description
1 polymer ?
#
loop_
_entity_poly.entity_id
_entity_poly.type
_entity_poly.pdbx_seq_one_letter_code
_entity_poly.pdbx_strand_id
1 'polypeptide(L)' 'MVSEFRKDHELHKRRFGRNMGLGGVLIAFVLLVFGLTIVKISEGSSLQGFDHVVRPELAVEAQ' A
#
# COMPACT_ATOMS: atom_id res chain seq x y z
N MET A 1 -8.25 38.02 -20.28
CA MET A 1 -7.40 37.22 -19.38
C MET A 1 -6.66 36.22 -20.26
N VAL A 2 -5.50 36.62 -20.78
CA VAL A 2 -4.74 35.83 -21.76
C VAL A 2 -3.97 34.77 -21.00
N SER A 3 -4.26 33.49 -21.27
CA SER A 3 -3.42 32.39 -20.86
C SER A 3 -2.15 32.41 -21.72
N GLU A 4 -1.07 32.94 -21.17
CA GLU A 4 0.28 32.76 -21.68
C GLU A 4 0.62 31.26 -21.68
N PHE A 5 0.25 30.54 -22.74
CA PHE A 5 0.77 29.20 -23.00
C PHE A 5 2.25 29.32 -23.38
N ARG A 6 3.09 29.50 -22.37
CA ARG A 6 4.54 29.55 -22.51
C ARG A 6 5.00 28.21 -23.06
N LYS A 7 5.70 28.26 -24.20
CA LYS A 7 6.34 27.12 -24.89
C LYS A 7 6.91 26.14 -23.86
N ASP A 8 6.49 24.87 -23.96
CA ASP A 8 6.91 23.80 -23.04
C ASP A 8 8.42 23.87 -22.80
N HIS A 9 8.79 24.23 -21.58
CA HIS A 9 10.19 24.39 -21.22
C HIS A 9 10.84 23.01 -21.11
N GLU A 10 12.10 22.88 -21.55
CA GLU A 10 12.87 21.63 -21.50
C GLU A 10 12.82 20.96 -20.11
N LEU A 11 12.74 21.78 -19.06
CA LEU A 11 12.63 21.35 -17.67
C LEU A 11 11.40 20.44 -17.41
N HIS A 12 10.25 20.73 -18.01
CA HIS A 12 9.03 19.92 -17.83
C HIS A 12 9.20 18.53 -18.44
N LYS A 13 9.87 18.44 -19.59
CA LYS A 13 10.16 17.16 -20.26
C LYS A 13 11.13 16.29 -19.46
N ARG A 14 12.17 16.90 -18.87
CA ARG A 14 13.12 16.22 -17.98
C ARG A 14 12.46 15.73 -16.67
N ARG A 15 11.62 16.57 -16.05
CA ARG A 15 10.88 16.20 -14.82
C ARG A 15 9.85 15.11 -15.08
N PHE A 16 9.17 15.15 -16.23
CA PHE A 16 8.18 14.16 -16.61
C PHE A 16 8.77 12.74 -16.65
N GLY A 17 9.91 12.55 -17.34
CA GLY A 17 10.56 11.23 -17.40
C GLY A 17 10.96 10.70 -16.03
N ARG A 18 11.51 11.56 -15.16
CA ARG A 18 11.93 11.16 -13.81
C ARG A 18 10.75 10.87 -12.88
N ASN A 19 9.67 11.65 -12.98
CA ASN A 19 8.44 11.44 -12.24
C ASN A 19 7.70 10.19 -12.72
N MET A 20 7.81 9.83 -14.00
CA MET A 20 7.24 8.58 -14.53
C MET A 20 7.92 7.37 -13.90
N GLY A 21 9.25 7.36 -13.84
CA GLY A 21 10.01 6.31 -13.16
C GLY A 21 9.68 6.21 -11.67
N LEU A 22 9.63 7.35 -10.97
CA LEU A 22 9.21 7.40 -9.57
C LEU A 22 7.78 6.89 -9.37
N GLY A 23 6.85 7.28 -10.23
CA GLY A 23 5.46 6.82 -10.21
C GLY A 23 5.37 5.30 -10.38
N GLY A 24 6.14 4.72 -11.29
CA GLY A 24 6.23 3.27 -11.46
C GLY A 24 6.72 2.55 -10.20
N VAL A 25 7.77 3.07 -9.56
CA VAL A 25 8.29 2.52 -8.29
C VAL A 25 7.25 2.60 -7.16
N LEU A 26 6.56 3.73 -7.03
CA LEU A 26 5.53 3.91 -6.01
C LEU A 26 4.35 2.95 -6.22
N ILE A 27 3.88 2.78 -7.45
CA ILE A 27 2.81 1.83 -7.77
C ILE A 27 3.25 0.40 -7.45
N ALA A 28 4.46 0.00 -7.85
CA ALA A 28 4.99 -1.32 -7.54
C ALA A 28 5.06 -1.56 -6.03
N PHE A 29 5.55 -0.58 -5.26
CA PHE A 29 5.61 -0.67 -3.80
C PHE A 29 4.22 -0.85 -3.17
N VAL A 30 3.23 -0.06 -3.60
CA VAL A 30 1.84 -0.20 -3.13
C VAL A 30 1.28 -1.58 -3.45
N LEU A 31 1.50 -2.09 -4.67
CA LEU A 31 1.03 -3.42 -5.05
C LEU A 31 1.68 -4.54 -4.23
N LEU A 32 2.96 -4.42 -3.89
CA LEU A 32 3.65 -5.40 -3.04
C LEU A 32 3.06 -5.45 -1.63
N VAL A 33 2.89 -4.29 -0.98
CA VAL A 33 2.32 -4.21 0.38
C VAL A 33 0.85 -4.66 0.37
N PHE A 34 0.08 -4.24 -0.63
CA PHE A 34 -1.31 -4.65 -0.76
C PHE A 34 -1.46 -6.15 -1.02
N GLY A 35 -0.65 -6.72 -1.91
CA GLY A 35 -0.61 -8.16 -2.17
C GLY A 35 -0.29 -8.96 -0.91
N LEU A 36 0.73 -8.54 -0.15
CA LEU A 36 1.05 -9.15 1.16
C LEU A 36 -0.12 -9.04 2.14
N THR A 37 -0.85 -7.91 2.13
CA THR A 37 -2.03 -7.70 2.99
C THR A 37 -3.15 -8.68 2.65
N ILE A 38 -3.43 -8.92 1.37
CA ILE A 38 -4.43 -9.90 0.94
C ILE A 38 -4.05 -11.29 1.45
N VAL A 39 -2.79 -11.71 1.26
CA VAL A 39 -2.29 -13.01 1.76
C VAL A 39 -2.45 -13.11 3.27
N LYS A 40 -1.98 -12.10 4.01
CA LYS A 40 -2.02 -12.06 5.47
C LYS A 40 -3.44 -12.15 6.04
N ILE A 41 -4.40 -11.47 5.42
CA ILE A 41 -5.80 -11.51 5.85
C ILE A 41 -6.43 -12.87 5.49
N SER A 42 -6.06 -13.44 4.35
CA SER A 42 -6.60 -14.73 3.89
C SER A 42 -6.12 -15.91 4.74
N GLU A 43 -4.90 -15.83 5.29
CA GLU A 43 -4.32 -16.86 6.17
C GLU A 43 -4.87 -16.83 7.61
N GLY A 44 -5.79 -15.92 7.95
CA GLY A 44 -6.50 -15.96 9.23
C GLY A 44 -5.62 -15.72 10.46
N SER A 45 -4.65 -14.79 10.35
CA SER A 45 -3.82 -14.38 11.49
C SER A 45 -4.70 -14.01 12.69
N SER A 46 -4.42 -14.61 13.86
CA SER A 46 -5.12 -14.29 15.10
C SER A 46 -4.92 -12.81 15.44
N LEU A 47 -5.99 -12.03 15.30
CA LEU A 47 -6.02 -10.61 15.66
C LEU A 47 -6.11 -10.39 17.18
N GLN A 48 -6.20 -11.47 17.97
CA GLN A 48 -6.25 -11.40 19.43
C GLN A 48 -4.86 -11.07 19.99
N GLY A 49 -4.79 -10.00 20.78
CA GLY A 49 -3.60 -9.67 21.56
C GLY A 49 -3.42 -10.62 22.75
N PHE A 50 -2.21 -10.62 23.32
CA PHE A 50 -1.92 -11.31 24.58
C PHE A 50 -2.51 -10.52 25.75
N ASP A 51 -3.83 -10.51 25.87
CA ASP A 51 -4.55 -9.98 27.02
C ASP A 51 -4.98 -11.12 27.97
N HIS A 52 -5.42 -10.76 29.18
CA HIS A 52 -5.79 -11.66 30.26
C HIS A 52 -7.26 -12.11 30.21
N VAL A 53 -8.00 -11.72 29.17
CA VAL A 53 -9.37 -12.17 28.96
C VAL A 53 -9.41 -13.59 28.37
N VAL A 54 -10.50 -14.29 28.64
CA VAL A 54 -10.72 -15.66 28.19
C VAL A 54 -10.73 -15.72 26.66
N ARG A 55 -9.98 -16.70 26.13
CA ARG A 55 -9.84 -17.02 24.70
C ARG A 55 -10.85 -18.10 24.30
N PRO A 56 -11.94 -17.76 23.61
CA PRO A 56 -12.98 -18.73 23.27
C PRO A 56 -12.44 -19.90 22.46
N GLU A 57 -11.51 -19.66 21.54
CA GLU A 57 -10.85 -20.70 20.75
C GLU A 57 -10.09 -21.75 21.58
N LEU A 58 -9.46 -21.38 22.69
CA LEU A 58 -8.79 -22.35 23.57
C LEU A 58 -9.76 -23.10 24.48
N ALA A 59 -10.90 -22.48 24.80
CA ALA A 59 -11.92 -23.10 25.64
C ALA A 59 -12.71 -24.20 24.90
N VAL A 60 -12.85 -24.06 23.57
CA VAL A 60 -13.58 -25.02 22.73
C VAL A 60 -12.79 -26.32 22.52
N GLU A 61 -11.45 -26.29 22.54
CA GLU A 61 -10.61 -27.49 22.38
C GLU A 61 -10.49 -28.34 23.66
N ALA A 62 -10.89 -27.81 24.82
CA ALA A 62 -10.77 -28.48 26.11
C ALA A 62 -12.00 -29.34 26.50
N GLN A 63 -12.94 -29.56 25.57
CA GLN A 63 -14.12 -30.44 25.71
C GLN A 63 -13.98 -31.68 24.83
#